data_AF-A0AA95FZ96-F1
#
_entry.id   AF-A0AA95FZ96-F1
#
_cell.length_a   1.000
_cell.length_b   1.000
_cell.length_c   1.000
_cell.angle_alpha   90.00
_cell.angle_beta   90.00
_cell.angle_gamma   90.00
#
_symmetry.space_group_name_H-M   'P 1'
#
loop_
_entity.id
_entity.type
_entity.pdbx_description
1 polymer ?
#
loop_
_entity_poly.entity_id
_entity_poly.type
_entity_poly.pdbx_seq_one_letter_code
_entity_poly.pdbx_strand_id
1 'polypeptide(L)'
;MEAIVEMHNKKNHNLRRLCKMVRAWRNKHGVAMGGLLVDTLSYNFLNSNNDYDEKSFLYYDWMSRDFFKYISELAEQDDYLAPGSRQRVKVKKKFQRKAKKAYELCLEAIEAGDQDNAHSKWKKIFGRPFPAAAVSVENLDYASTSLTWKNTEEFIEDKYPIDITEILEIDCEVKQNGFRQYYLRDMLSKHIPLLNKKDLRFEISKISVAQPYEIFWKVLNRGDVARKKNCVRGQIIKDNGMMQKIESTNFRGDHIVECYCVKDGVVVAKSRIHVPIVLEGKQDD
;
A
#
# COMPACT_ATOMS: atom_id res chain seq x y z
N MET A 1 10.68 -4.11 28.16
CA MET A 1 9.74 -5.17 27.70
C MET A 1 8.58 -5.33 28.67
N GLU A 2 8.81 -5.19 29.98
CA GLU A 2 7.78 -5.25 31.04
C GLU A 2 6.61 -4.26 30.86
N ALA A 3 6.87 -2.99 30.55
CA ALA A 3 5.80 -1.99 30.35
C ALA A 3 4.81 -2.36 29.22
N ILE A 4 5.28 -3.01 28.15
CA ILE A 4 4.42 -3.49 27.05
C ILE A 4 3.56 -4.66 27.51
N VAL A 5 4.12 -5.58 28.31
CA VAL A 5 3.41 -6.75 28.84
C VAL A 5 2.37 -6.34 29.89
N GLU A 6 2.73 -5.41 30.77
CA GLU A 6 1.83 -4.87 31.80
C GLU A 6 0.64 -4.15 31.16
N MET A 7 0.90 -3.27 30.18
CA MET A 7 -0.18 -2.60 29.46
C MET A 7 -1.00 -3.58 28.60
N HIS A 8 -0.38 -4.62 28.05
CA HIS A 8 -1.10 -5.65 27.29
C HIS A 8 -2.16 -6.36 28.14
N ASN A 9 -1.88 -6.60 29.42
CA ASN A 9 -2.85 -7.19 30.35
C ASN A 9 -3.89 -6.16 30.82
N LYS A 10 -3.47 -4.92 31.09
CA LYS A 10 -4.37 -3.83 31.51
C LYS A 10 -5.36 -3.38 30.44
N LYS A 11 -4.98 -3.46 29.15
CA LYS A 11 -5.78 -2.99 28.00
C LYS A 11 -6.46 -4.15 27.26
N ASN A 12 -6.90 -5.19 27.97
CA ASN A 12 -7.62 -6.36 27.41
C ASN A 12 -6.99 -6.95 26.12
N HIS A 13 -5.66 -7.09 26.12
CA HIS A 13 -4.87 -7.57 24.98
C HIS A 13 -4.91 -6.72 23.70
N ASN A 14 -5.58 -5.56 23.71
CA ASN A 14 -5.80 -4.72 22.55
C ASN A 14 -4.52 -4.10 21.99
N LEU A 15 -3.50 -3.87 22.81
CA LEU A 15 -2.19 -3.38 22.32
C LEU A 15 -1.59 -4.30 21.25
N ARG A 16 -1.42 -5.60 21.54
CA ARG A 16 -0.82 -6.53 20.56
C ARG A 16 -1.70 -6.69 19.31
N ARG A 17 -3.02 -6.63 19.47
CA ARG A 17 -3.96 -6.77 18.35
C ARG A 17 -3.92 -5.52 17.45
N LEU A 18 -3.91 -4.32 18.03
CA LEU A 18 -3.70 -3.07 17.31
C LEU A 18 -2.35 -3.09 16.58
N CYS A 19 -1.25 -3.46 17.25
CA CYS A 19 0.05 -3.53 16.59
C CYS A 19 0.06 -4.53 15.42
N LYS A 20 -0.71 -5.62 15.45
CA LYS A 20 -0.86 -6.54 14.30
C LYS A 20 -1.61 -5.89 13.15
N MET A 21 -2.71 -5.19 13.42
CA MET A 21 -3.48 -4.45 12.41
C MET A 21 -2.64 -3.35 11.75
N VAL A 22 -1.86 -2.60 12.53
CA VAL A 22 -0.95 -1.56 12.02
C VAL A 22 0.17 -2.16 11.18
N ARG A 23 0.70 -3.35 11.54
CA ARG A 23 1.65 -4.08 10.69
C ARG A 23 1.01 -4.50 9.35
N ALA A 24 -0.23 -4.96 9.36
CA ALA A 24 -0.94 -5.28 8.11
C ALA A 24 -1.11 -4.03 7.22
N TRP A 25 -1.49 -2.89 7.82
CA TRP A 25 -1.59 -1.61 7.12
C TRP A 25 -0.25 -1.13 6.54
N ARG A 26 0.84 -1.12 7.31
CA ARG A 26 2.16 -0.67 6.81
C ARG A 26 2.62 -1.54 5.65
N ASN A 27 2.37 -2.85 5.73
CA ASN A 27 2.73 -3.81 4.70
C ASN A 27 1.90 -3.64 3.42
N LYS A 28 0.58 -3.40 3.57
CA LYS A 28 -0.32 -3.11 2.45
C LYS A 28 0.11 -1.83 1.71
N HIS A 29 0.34 -0.75 2.45
CA HIS A 29 0.56 0.57 1.88
C HIS A 29 2.02 0.94 1.66
N GLY A 30 2.99 0.09 2.02
CA GLY A 30 4.41 0.39 1.87
C GLY A 30 4.84 1.56 2.77
N VAL A 31 4.43 1.55 4.05
CA VAL A 31 4.83 2.57 5.02
C VAL A 31 6.14 2.11 5.68
N ALA A 32 7.24 2.83 5.45
CA ALA A 32 8.55 2.52 6.01
C ALA A 32 8.58 2.80 7.53
N MET A 33 8.10 1.85 8.32
CA MET A 33 7.89 1.99 9.76
C MET A 33 8.39 0.74 10.47
N GLY A 34 9.42 0.87 11.32
CA GLY A 34 9.97 -0.25 12.09
C GLY A 34 8.98 -0.80 13.13
N GLY A 35 9.17 -2.07 13.56
CA GLY A 35 8.32 -2.72 14.56
C GLY A 35 8.20 -1.93 15.87
N LEU A 36 9.32 -1.43 16.39
CA LEU A 36 9.35 -0.65 17.62
C LEU A 36 8.57 0.67 17.49
N LEU A 37 8.54 1.29 16.30
CA LEU A 37 7.76 2.50 16.06
C LEU A 37 6.26 2.19 16.06
N VAL A 38 5.84 1.07 15.44
CA VAL A 38 4.45 0.59 15.53
C VAL A 38 4.06 0.41 17.00
N ASP A 39 4.87 -0.32 17.76
CA ASP A 39 4.55 -0.61 19.17
C ASP A 39 4.50 0.67 20.02
N THR A 40 5.40 1.62 19.76
CA THR A 40 5.42 2.93 20.45
C THR A 40 4.18 3.76 20.14
N LEU A 41 3.79 3.88 18.86
CA LEU A 41 2.61 4.65 18.47
C LEU A 41 1.31 4.01 18.98
N SER A 42 1.19 2.69 18.88
CA SER A 42 0.04 1.95 19.42
C SER A 42 -0.04 2.04 20.94
N TYR A 43 1.11 2.03 21.64
CA TYR A 43 1.15 2.26 23.08
C TYR A 43 0.66 3.65 23.43
N ASN A 44 1.23 4.69 22.80
CA ASN A 44 0.90 6.08 23.10
C ASN A 44 -0.59 6.37 22.85
N PHE A 45 -1.16 5.82 21.77
CA PHE A 45 -2.59 5.89 21.50
C PHE A 45 -3.42 5.30 22.64
N LEU A 46 -3.23 4.01 22.97
CA LEU A 46 -4.01 3.33 24.00
C LEU A 46 -3.75 3.84 25.43
N ASN A 47 -2.63 4.53 25.66
CA ASN A 47 -2.34 5.18 26.94
C ASN A 47 -2.97 6.58 27.03
N SER A 48 -3.32 7.20 25.88
CA SER A 48 -3.91 8.54 25.83
C SER A 48 -5.42 8.56 26.06
N ASN A 49 -6.10 7.40 25.98
CA ASN A 49 -7.52 7.24 26.30
C ASN A 49 -7.79 5.83 26.86
N ASN A 50 -8.94 5.65 27.51
CA ASN A 50 -9.34 4.38 28.11
C ASN A 50 -10.56 3.73 27.41
N ASP A 51 -10.98 4.29 26.26
CA ASP A 51 -12.23 3.93 25.59
C ASP A 51 -12.27 2.45 25.13
N TYR A 52 -11.08 1.85 24.94
CA TYR A 52 -10.92 0.49 24.45
C TYR A 52 -10.42 -0.50 25.51
N ASP A 53 -10.30 -0.10 26.77
CA ASP A 53 -9.63 -0.92 27.80
C ASP A 53 -10.37 -2.23 28.05
N GLU A 54 -11.69 -2.21 27.96
CA GLU A 54 -12.58 -3.36 28.18
C GLU A 54 -13.20 -3.86 26.86
N LYS A 55 -12.93 -3.18 25.74
CA LYS A 55 -13.57 -3.47 24.46
C LYS A 55 -12.95 -4.70 23.79
N SER A 56 -13.79 -5.49 23.13
CA SER A 56 -13.39 -6.69 22.40
C SER A 56 -13.35 -6.46 20.89
N PHE A 57 -13.27 -7.54 20.12
CA PHE A 57 -13.18 -7.51 18.66
C PHE A 57 -14.32 -6.75 17.96
N LEU A 58 -15.49 -6.62 18.61
CA LEU A 58 -16.64 -5.87 18.10
C LEU A 58 -16.37 -4.37 17.91
N TYR A 59 -15.30 -3.83 18.50
CA TYR A 59 -14.95 -2.40 18.44
C TYR A 59 -13.66 -2.13 17.68
N TYR A 60 -13.13 -3.11 16.92
CA TYR A 60 -11.86 -2.96 16.20
C TYR A 60 -11.94 -2.06 15.00
N ASP A 61 -13.13 -1.93 14.45
CA ASP A 61 -13.49 -0.91 13.47
C ASP A 61 -13.28 0.50 14.05
N TRP A 62 -13.86 0.81 15.21
CA TRP A 62 -13.73 2.11 15.88
C TRP A 62 -12.30 2.34 16.37
N MET A 63 -11.66 1.34 16.98
CA MET A 63 -10.27 1.44 17.43
C MET A 63 -9.32 1.69 16.26
N SER A 64 -9.55 1.06 15.10
CA SER A 64 -8.75 1.32 13.90
C SER A 64 -8.95 2.73 13.36
N ARG A 65 -10.22 3.17 13.25
CA ARG A 65 -10.58 4.53 12.83
C ARG A 65 -9.86 5.57 13.69
N ASP A 66 -10.00 5.46 15.01
CA ASP A 66 -9.51 6.48 15.94
C ASP A 66 -7.99 6.42 16.07
N PHE A 67 -7.37 5.24 15.97
CA PHE A 67 -5.91 5.13 15.86
C PHE A 67 -5.38 5.84 14.62
N PHE A 68 -5.98 5.61 13.44
CA PHE A 68 -5.53 6.25 12.20
C PHE A 68 -5.76 7.76 12.21
N LYS A 69 -6.85 8.22 12.81
CA LYS A 69 -7.08 9.65 13.06
C LYS A 69 -5.96 10.22 13.93
N TYR A 70 -5.74 9.62 15.10
CA TYR A 70 -4.71 10.03 16.05
C TYR A 70 -3.33 10.17 15.39
N ILE A 71 -2.83 9.11 14.72
CA ILE A 71 -1.49 9.18 14.11
C ILE A 71 -1.43 10.10 12.87
N SER A 72 -2.56 10.44 12.26
CA SER A 72 -2.60 11.40 11.15
C SER A 72 -2.49 12.86 11.60
N GLU A 73 -2.88 13.14 12.84
CA GLU A 73 -2.88 14.47 13.46
C GLU A 73 -1.61 14.75 14.28
N LEU A 74 -0.77 13.74 14.52
CA LEU A 74 0.52 13.91 15.17
C LEU A 74 1.45 14.84 14.37
N ALA A 75 2.12 15.74 15.09
CA ALA A 75 3.18 16.57 14.52
C ALA A 75 4.27 15.71 13.86
N GLU A 76 4.82 16.23 12.76
CA GLU A 76 5.96 15.61 12.09
C GLU A 76 7.20 15.74 12.98
N GLN A 77 7.81 14.62 13.31
CA GLN A 77 9.01 14.54 14.12
C GLN A 77 9.87 13.37 13.67
N ASP A 78 11.17 13.45 13.95
CA ASP A 78 12.16 12.48 13.47
C ASP A 78 12.31 11.26 14.38
N ASP A 79 11.85 11.33 15.62
CA ASP A 79 11.88 10.22 16.56
C ASP A 79 10.78 10.28 17.64
N TYR A 80 10.51 9.12 18.23
CA TYR A 80 9.65 8.96 19.40
C TYR A 80 10.40 8.23 20.51
N LEU A 81 10.02 8.43 21.76
CA LEU A 81 10.57 7.68 22.89
C LEU A 81 9.78 6.39 23.10
N ALA A 82 10.48 5.25 23.08
CA ALA A 82 9.89 3.95 23.35
C ALA A 82 9.37 3.87 24.81
N PRO A 83 8.20 3.26 25.05
CA PRO A 83 7.66 3.09 26.41
C PRO A 83 8.61 2.26 27.30
N GLY A 84 8.81 2.71 28.53
CA GLY A 84 9.70 2.08 29.52
C GLY A 84 11.18 2.41 29.31
N SER A 85 11.80 1.94 28.23
CA SER A 85 13.25 2.14 28.01
C SER A 85 13.65 3.57 27.64
N ARG A 86 12.68 4.38 27.18
CA ARG A 86 12.90 5.73 26.64
C ARG A 86 13.93 5.76 25.50
N GLN A 87 14.16 4.63 24.83
CA GLN A 87 15.01 4.56 23.66
C GLN A 87 14.42 5.44 22.55
N ARG A 88 15.27 6.21 21.85
CA ARG A 88 14.85 6.96 20.66
C ARG A 88 14.56 6.03 19.49
N VAL A 89 13.36 6.15 18.93
CA VAL A 89 12.83 5.33 17.83
C VAL A 89 12.66 6.23 16.61
N LYS A 90 13.54 6.07 15.63
CA LYS A 90 13.57 6.92 14.43
C LYS A 90 12.36 6.70 13.52
N VAL A 91 11.81 7.80 13.01
CA VAL A 91 10.83 7.86 11.94
C VAL A 91 11.58 7.97 10.61
N LYS A 92 11.61 6.88 9.84
CA LYS A 92 12.32 6.87 8.54
C LYS A 92 11.61 7.71 7.48
N LYS A 93 10.28 7.77 7.54
CA LYS A 93 9.45 8.49 6.56
C LYS A 93 8.13 8.95 7.20
N LYS A 94 7.68 10.14 6.80
CA LYS A 94 6.37 10.70 7.17
C LYS A 94 5.24 9.74 6.81
N PHE A 95 4.40 9.43 7.78
CA PHE A 95 3.29 8.47 7.64
C PHE A 95 1.91 9.14 7.70
N GLN A 96 1.83 10.39 8.17
CA GLN A 96 0.60 11.15 8.45
C GLN A 96 -0.36 11.15 7.25
N ARG A 97 0.13 11.46 6.04
CA ARG A 97 -0.71 11.45 4.82
C ARG A 97 -1.28 10.06 4.51
N LYS A 98 -0.52 8.99 4.75
CA LYS A 98 -1.01 7.61 4.54
C LYS A 98 -1.98 7.21 5.64
N ALA A 99 -1.77 7.67 6.88
CA ALA A 99 -2.68 7.45 7.98
C ALA A 99 -4.02 8.17 7.77
N LYS A 100 -4.01 9.42 7.29
CA LYS A 100 -5.23 10.15 6.95
C LYS A 100 -6.08 9.40 5.92
N LYS A 101 -5.45 8.87 4.87
CA LYS A 101 -6.13 8.01 3.88
C LYS A 101 -6.70 6.73 4.50
N ALA A 102 -6.00 6.14 5.47
CA ALA A 102 -6.50 4.96 6.17
C ALA A 102 -7.69 5.29 7.07
N TYR A 103 -7.69 6.44 7.73
CA TYR A 103 -8.83 6.96 8.48
C TYR A 103 -10.06 7.18 7.59
N GLU A 104 -9.90 7.83 6.43
CA GLU A 104 -10.97 8.01 5.44
C GLU A 104 -11.55 6.66 4.99
N LEU A 105 -10.69 5.67 4.69
CA LEU A 105 -11.13 4.31 4.35
C LEU A 105 -11.84 3.60 5.52
N CYS A 106 -11.45 3.86 6.78
CA CYS A 106 -12.16 3.32 7.94
C CYS A 106 -13.58 3.88 8.03
N LEU A 107 -13.78 5.17 7.75
CA LEU A 107 -15.12 5.78 7.72
C LEU A 107 -15.99 5.11 6.65
N GLU A 108 -15.49 4.99 5.42
CA GLU A 108 -16.20 4.30 4.33
C GLU A 108 -16.56 2.84 4.68
N ALA A 109 -15.67 2.15 5.39
CA ALA A 109 -15.84 0.76 5.78
C ALA A 109 -16.87 0.59 6.91
N ILE A 110 -16.88 1.50 7.89
CA ILE A 110 -17.87 1.52 8.98
C ILE A 110 -19.26 1.89 8.44
N GLU A 111 -19.35 2.89 7.56
CA GLU A 111 -20.60 3.28 6.92
C GLU A 111 -21.21 2.14 6.08
N ALA A 112 -20.36 1.25 5.53
CA ALA A 112 -20.83 0.06 4.83
C ALA A 112 -21.57 -0.94 5.72
N GLY A 113 -21.34 -0.92 7.04
CA GLY A 113 -21.90 -1.89 7.98
C GLY A 113 -21.63 -3.34 7.56
N ASP A 114 -22.70 -4.13 7.50
CA ASP A 114 -22.67 -5.56 7.12
C ASP A 114 -22.88 -5.82 5.62
N GLN A 115 -22.82 -4.80 4.78
CA GLN A 115 -22.94 -4.98 3.33
C GLN A 115 -21.79 -5.83 2.77
N ASP A 116 -22.05 -6.57 1.68
CA ASP A 116 -21.05 -7.41 0.99
C ASP A 116 -19.75 -6.67 0.65
N ASN A 117 -19.82 -5.35 0.47
CA ASN A 117 -18.66 -4.52 0.15
C ASN A 117 -17.80 -4.12 1.37
N ALA A 118 -18.25 -4.31 2.62
CA ALA A 118 -17.54 -3.89 3.83
C ALA A 118 -16.18 -4.60 3.96
N HIS A 119 -16.14 -5.92 3.75
CA HIS A 119 -14.90 -6.70 3.70
C HIS A 119 -13.94 -6.17 2.63
N SER A 120 -14.46 -5.78 1.46
CA SER A 120 -13.64 -5.23 0.38
C SER A 120 -12.99 -3.91 0.79
N LYS A 121 -13.69 -3.07 1.56
CA LYS A 121 -13.18 -1.79 2.07
C LYS A 121 -12.12 -2.01 3.15
N TRP A 122 -12.35 -2.87 4.13
CA TRP A 122 -11.32 -3.23 5.12
C TRP A 122 -10.07 -3.85 4.48
N LYS A 123 -10.25 -4.65 3.41
CA LYS A 123 -9.14 -5.21 2.62
C LYS A 123 -8.33 -4.13 1.88
N LYS A 124 -8.89 -2.96 1.59
CA LYS A 124 -8.13 -1.81 1.07
C LYS A 124 -7.14 -1.26 2.10
N ILE A 125 -7.47 -1.35 3.40
CA ILE A 125 -6.66 -0.86 4.53
C ILE A 125 -5.60 -1.90 4.93
N PHE A 126 -6.03 -3.14 5.20
CA PHE A 126 -5.17 -4.17 5.80
C PHE A 126 -4.59 -5.17 4.79
N GLY A 127 -5.03 -5.12 3.53
CA GLY A 127 -4.50 -5.96 2.47
C GLY A 127 -5.04 -7.40 2.48
N ARG A 128 -4.38 -8.27 1.69
CA ARG A 128 -4.84 -9.65 1.43
C ARG A 128 -5.09 -10.51 2.68
N PRO A 129 -4.34 -10.35 3.79
CA PRO A 129 -4.62 -11.11 5.02
C PRO A 129 -5.98 -10.82 5.66
N PHE A 130 -6.64 -9.70 5.32
CA PHE A 130 -7.99 -9.44 5.80
C PHE A 130 -9.00 -10.38 5.09
N PRO A 131 -9.91 -11.04 5.83
CA PRO A 131 -10.86 -12.00 5.27
C PRO A 131 -11.68 -11.41 4.12
N ALA A 132 -11.91 -12.21 3.07
CA ALA A 132 -12.93 -11.88 2.07
C ALA A 132 -14.33 -12.11 2.69
N ALA A 133 -15.36 -11.45 2.15
CA ALA A 133 -16.73 -11.79 2.48
C ALA A 133 -16.98 -13.27 2.13
N ALA A 134 -17.79 -13.96 2.93
CA ALA A 134 -18.23 -15.31 2.59
C ALA A 134 -19.04 -15.24 1.30
N VAL A 135 -18.53 -15.85 0.23
CA VAL A 135 -19.24 -15.92 -1.05
C VAL A 135 -20.21 -17.09 -0.96
N SER A 136 -21.50 -16.87 -1.20
CA SER A 136 -22.45 -17.97 -1.39
C SER A 136 -22.04 -18.80 -2.60
N VAL A 137 -22.04 -20.13 -2.43
CA VAL A 137 -21.54 -21.11 -3.41
C VAL A 137 -22.20 -20.94 -4.80
N GLU A 138 -23.42 -20.41 -4.84
CA GLU A 138 -24.24 -20.17 -6.05
C GLU A 138 -23.65 -19.15 -7.04
N ASN A 139 -22.77 -18.24 -6.61
CA ASN A 139 -22.19 -17.19 -7.47
C ASN A 139 -20.87 -17.57 -8.18
N LEU A 140 -20.31 -18.76 -7.88
CA LEU A 140 -19.00 -19.17 -8.41
C LEU A 140 -19.06 -19.70 -9.85
N ASP A 141 -20.15 -20.37 -10.23
CA ASP A 141 -20.26 -21.05 -11.53
C ASP A 141 -20.58 -20.12 -12.70
N TYR A 142 -21.37 -19.05 -12.50
CA TYR A 142 -21.83 -18.17 -13.59
C TYR A 142 -20.74 -17.22 -14.13
N ALA A 143 -19.72 -16.92 -13.32
CA ALA A 143 -18.64 -15.98 -13.69
C ALA A 143 -17.53 -16.62 -14.53
N SER A 144 -17.35 -17.95 -14.46
CA SER A 144 -16.25 -18.65 -15.14
C SER A 144 -16.45 -18.77 -16.65
N THR A 145 -17.70 -18.75 -17.12
CA THR A 145 -18.08 -19.06 -18.51
C THR A 145 -18.11 -17.85 -19.46
N SER A 146 -17.86 -16.63 -18.96
CA SER A 146 -18.03 -15.38 -19.75
C SER A 146 -16.73 -14.54 -19.91
N LEU A 147 -15.59 -15.05 -19.44
CA LEU A 147 -14.31 -14.33 -19.55
C LEU A 147 -13.58 -14.70 -20.84
N THR A 148 -13.50 -13.76 -21.78
CA THR A 148 -12.74 -13.89 -23.04
C THR A 148 -11.23 -13.62 -22.90
N TRP A 149 -10.74 -13.39 -21.69
CA TRP A 149 -9.34 -13.01 -21.41
C TRP A 149 -8.81 -13.70 -20.16
N LYS A 150 -7.49 -13.92 -20.12
CA LYS A 150 -6.83 -14.63 -19.01
C LYS A 150 -6.33 -13.63 -17.97
N ASN A 151 -6.77 -13.77 -16.72
CA ASN A 151 -6.18 -13.01 -15.62
C ASN A 151 -4.82 -13.62 -15.23
N THR A 152 -3.75 -12.84 -15.39
CA THR A 152 -2.37 -13.26 -15.13
C THR A 152 -1.70 -12.47 -14.02
N GLU A 153 -2.46 -11.76 -13.20
CA GLU A 153 -1.93 -10.98 -12.08
C GLU A 153 -1.34 -11.88 -10.99
N GLU A 154 -0.06 -11.67 -10.68
CA GLU A 154 0.62 -12.28 -9.54
C GLU A 154 0.67 -11.30 -8.36
N PHE A 155 0.72 -11.84 -7.13
CA PHE A 155 0.83 -11.06 -5.91
C PHE A 155 2.13 -11.38 -5.20
N ILE A 156 2.85 -10.36 -4.72
CA ILE A 156 4.15 -10.56 -4.08
C ILE A 156 4.01 -11.32 -2.76
N GLU A 157 2.87 -11.14 -2.09
CA GLU A 157 2.46 -11.85 -0.88
C GLU A 157 2.39 -13.38 -1.08
N ASP A 158 2.19 -13.87 -2.31
CA ASP A 158 2.19 -15.32 -2.60
C ASP A 158 3.61 -15.88 -2.78
N LYS A 159 4.59 -15.01 -3.01
CA LYS A 159 5.99 -15.39 -3.29
C LYS A 159 6.90 -15.19 -2.09
N TYR A 160 6.64 -14.18 -1.27
CA TYR A 160 7.50 -13.79 -0.15
C TYR A 160 6.70 -13.29 1.06
N PRO A 161 7.17 -13.56 2.30
CA PRO A 161 6.69 -12.83 3.46
C PRO A 161 6.99 -11.33 3.33
N ILE A 162 6.15 -10.50 3.96
CA ILE A 162 6.26 -9.04 3.88
C ILE A 162 6.49 -8.46 5.27
N ASP A 163 7.54 -7.64 5.38
CA ASP A 163 7.76 -6.78 6.54
C ASP A 163 8.36 -5.44 6.12
N ILE A 164 7.50 -4.47 5.79
CA ILE A 164 7.94 -3.17 5.27
C ILE A 164 8.53 -2.34 6.40
N THR A 165 9.86 -2.19 6.36
CA THR A 165 10.64 -1.43 7.33
C THR A 165 11.58 -0.41 6.68
N GLU A 166 11.76 -0.49 5.36
CA GLU A 166 12.67 0.35 4.58
C GLU A 166 11.94 1.16 3.51
N ILE A 167 12.63 2.17 2.96
CA ILE A 167 12.12 3.09 1.95
C ILE A 167 12.46 2.56 0.56
N LEU A 168 11.45 2.54 -0.30
CA LEU A 168 11.59 2.38 -1.75
C LEU A 168 10.67 3.38 -2.45
N GLU A 169 11.24 4.16 -3.34
CA GLU A 169 10.52 5.12 -4.18
C GLU A 169 10.86 4.87 -5.63
N ILE A 170 9.81 4.82 -6.44
CA ILE A 170 9.93 4.79 -7.89
C ILE A 170 9.30 6.04 -8.47
N ASP A 171 9.88 6.48 -9.57
CA ASP A 171 9.30 7.46 -10.48
C ASP A 171 9.43 6.96 -11.91
N CYS A 172 8.86 7.71 -12.84
CA CYS A 172 8.87 7.41 -14.25
C CYS A 172 9.32 8.64 -15.02
N GLU A 173 10.42 8.52 -15.75
CA GLU A 173 10.75 9.49 -16.78
C GLU A 173 9.83 9.27 -17.99
N VAL A 174 9.19 10.33 -18.46
CA VAL A 174 8.33 10.34 -19.65
C VAL A 174 9.12 10.95 -20.80
N LYS A 175 9.44 10.13 -21.81
CA LYS A 175 10.21 10.56 -22.99
C LYS A 175 9.29 10.83 -24.17
N GLN A 176 9.55 11.96 -24.84
CA GLN A 176 8.92 12.35 -26.09
C GLN A 176 9.96 13.01 -27.00
N ASN A 177 9.91 12.69 -28.29
CA ASN A 177 10.79 13.28 -29.29
C ASN A 177 10.64 14.81 -29.32
N GLY A 178 11.73 15.55 -29.14
CA GLY A 178 11.80 17.00 -29.30
C GLY A 178 11.33 17.86 -28.13
N PHE A 179 10.99 17.27 -26.97
CA PHE A 179 10.53 18.00 -25.78
C PHE A 179 11.43 17.76 -24.55
N ARG A 180 11.33 18.67 -23.57
CA ARG A 180 11.98 18.52 -22.26
C ARG A 180 11.47 17.25 -21.56
N GLN A 181 12.39 16.46 -21.01
CA GLN A 181 12.06 15.27 -20.22
C GLN A 181 11.36 15.70 -18.92
N TYR A 182 10.25 15.05 -18.59
CA TYR A 182 9.52 15.28 -17.33
C TYR A 182 9.36 13.97 -16.56
N TYR A 183 9.37 14.06 -15.24
CA TYR A 183 8.98 12.96 -14.37
C TYR A 183 7.46 12.92 -14.22
N LEU A 184 6.88 11.72 -14.24
CA LEU A 184 5.44 11.51 -14.20
C LEU A 184 4.80 12.16 -12.97
N ARG A 185 5.41 12.04 -11.79
CA ARG A 185 4.88 12.69 -10.57
C ARG A 185 4.84 14.21 -10.68
N ASP A 186 5.83 14.83 -11.32
CA ASP A 186 5.89 16.27 -11.55
C ASP A 186 4.87 16.72 -12.60
N MET A 187 4.67 15.93 -13.66
CA MET A 187 3.61 16.19 -14.64
C MET A 187 2.23 16.20 -13.98
N LEU A 188 1.93 15.14 -13.21
CA LEU A 188 0.63 14.98 -12.58
C LEU A 188 0.36 16.04 -11.50
N SER A 189 1.38 16.48 -10.74
CA SER A 189 1.22 17.56 -9.76
C SER A 189 0.91 18.91 -10.43
N LYS A 190 1.40 19.12 -11.65
CA LYS A 190 1.14 20.29 -12.49
C LYS A 190 -0.10 20.15 -13.37
N HIS A 191 -0.91 19.11 -13.18
CA HIS A 191 -2.09 18.81 -13.99
C HIS A 191 -1.78 18.62 -15.48
N ILE A 192 -0.56 18.21 -15.83
CA ILE A 192 -0.16 17.88 -17.19
C ILE A 192 -0.52 16.41 -17.45
N PRO A 193 -1.42 16.10 -18.41
CA PRO A 193 -1.84 14.73 -18.68
C PRO A 193 -0.73 13.91 -19.35
N LEU A 194 -0.64 12.62 -19.01
CA LEU A 194 0.19 11.66 -19.73
C LEU A 194 -0.57 11.15 -20.96
N LEU A 195 -0.13 11.59 -22.13
CA LEU A 195 -0.71 11.16 -23.40
C LEU A 195 -0.18 9.78 -23.84
N ASN A 196 -0.87 9.15 -24.80
CA ASN A 196 -0.42 7.92 -25.44
C ASN A 196 0.82 8.16 -26.33
N LYS A 197 1.46 7.06 -26.78
CA LYS A 197 2.66 7.06 -27.64
C LYS A 197 3.89 7.77 -27.03
N LYS A 198 4.13 7.54 -25.75
CA LYS A 198 5.32 7.98 -25.00
C LYS A 198 6.10 6.76 -24.53
N ASP A 199 7.40 6.92 -24.43
CA ASP A 199 8.27 5.93 -23.80
C ASP A 199 8.37 6.25 -22.30
N LEU A 200 8.12 5.25 -21.49
CA LEU A 200 8.14 5.34 -20.03
C LEU A 200 9.35 4.58 -19.50
N ARG A 201 10.24 5.28 -18.80
CA ARG A 201 11.34 4.65 -18.07
C ARG A 201 11.09 4.78 -16.59
N PHE A 202 10.63 3.69 -15.97
CA PHE A 202 10.53 3.58 -14.53
C PHE A 202 11.89 3.31 -13.94
N GLU A 203 12.21 3.98 -12.84
CA GLU A 203 13.48 3.83 -12.13
C GLU A 203 13.26 3.94 -10.62
N ILE A 204 14.19 3.36 -9.85
CA ILE A 204 14.23 3.53 -8.40
C ILE A 204 14.86 4.90 -8.12
N SER A 205 14.06 5.86 -7.67
CA SER A 205 14.53 7.20 -7.31
C SER A 205 15.10 7.26 -5.90
N LYS A 206 14.72 6.33 -5.02
CA LYS A 206 15.27 6.22 -3.67
C LYS A 206 15.13 4.81 -3.12
N ILE A 207 16.20 4.31 -2.47
CA ILE A 207 16.21 3.06 -1.72
C ILE A 207 17.07 3.23 -0.46
N SER A 208 16.58 2.78 0.71
CA SER A 208 17.34 2.81 1.97
C SER A 208 17.89 1.45 2.38
N VAL A 209 17.59 0.40 1.62
CA VAL A 209 17.99 -0.98 1.92
C VAL A 209 19.48 -1.15 1.61
N ALA A 210 20.27 -1.59 2.59
CA ALA A 210 21.66 -1.96 2.36
C ALA A 210 21.75 -3.26 1.57
N GLN A 211 22.64 -3.32 0.57
CA GLN A 211 22.94 -4.53 -0.19
C GLN A 211 23.52 -5.65 0.68
N PRO A 212 23.39 -6.93 0.27
CA PRO A 212 22.69 -7.40 -0.94
C PRO A 212 21.16 -7.38 -0.79
N TYR A 213 20.47 -7.12 -1.90
CA TYR A 213 19.02 -7.23 -2.03
C TYR A 213 18.65 -7.53 -3.48
N GLU A 214 17.44 -8.02 -3.69
CA GLU A 214 16.86 -8.30 -5.01
C GLU A 214 15.71 -7.33 -5.30
N ILE A 215 15.59 -6.89 -6.56
CA ILE A 215 14.49 -6.04 -7.02
C ILE A 215 13.55 -6.86 -7.90
N PHE A 216 12.25 -6.63 -7.75
CA PHE A 216 11.21 -7.21 -8.59
C PHE A 216 10.27 -6.12 -9.08
N TRP A 217 9.86 -6.23 -10.34
CA TRP A 217 8.91 -5.31 -10.97
C TRP A 217 7.62 -6.03 -11.34
N LYS A 218 6.51 -5.32 -11.18
CA LYS A 218 5.20 -5.72 -11.69
C LYS A 218 4.59 -4.57 -12.48
N VAL A 219 4.12 -4.89 -13.68
CA VAL A 219 3.38 -3.95 -14.53
C VAL A 219 2.02 -4.57 -14.80
N LEU A 220 0.98 -3.86 -14.40
CA LEU A 220 -0.40 -4.28 -14.49
C LEU A 220 -1.21 -3.23 -15.27
N ASN A 221 -1.87 -3.70 -16.32
CA ASN A 221 -2.72 -2.88 -17.17
C ASN A 221 -4.18 -3.17 -16.84
N ARG A 222 -5.01 -2.15 -16.65
CA ARG A 222 -6.43 -2.29 -16.33
C ARG A 222 -7.30 -1.62 -17.39
N GLY A 223 -8.55 -2.09 -17.50
CA GLY A 223 -9.56 -1.54 -18.39
C GLY A 223 -9.90 -2.44 -19.58
N ASP A 224 -10.97 -2.10 -20.30
CA ASP A 224 -11.53 -2.92 -21.38
C ASP A 224 -10.56 -3.15 -22.53
N VAL A 225 -9.72 -2.16 -22.85
CA VAL A 225 -8.73 -2.30 -23.92
C VAL A 225 -7.70 -3.38 -23.58
N ALA A 226 -7.23 -3.41 -22.32
CA ALA A 226 -6.30 -4.42 -21.86
C ALA A 226 -6.92 -5.83 -21.88
N ARG A 227 -8.19 -5.95 -21.49
CA ARG A 227 -8.95 -7.21 -21.55
C ARG A 227 -9.15 -7.69 -22.98
N LYS A 228 -9.66 -6.83 -23.88
CA LYS A 228 -9.90 -7.16 -25.30
C LYS A 228 -8.63 -7.59 -26.04
N LYS A 229 -7.48 -7.02 -25.68
CA LYS A 229 -6.17 -7.36 -26.27
C LYS A 229 -5.43 -8.47 -25.52
N ASN A 230 -6.03 -9.06 -24.48
CA ASN A 230 -5.40 -10.06 -23.61
C ASN A 230 -4.03 -9.62 -23.06
N CYS A 231 -3.88 -8.33 -22.72
CA CYS A 231 -2.63 -7.70 -22.31
C CYS A 231 -2.70 -7.06 -20.90
N VAL A 232 -3.48 -7.65 -20.00
CA VAL A 232 -3.61 -7.22 -18.60
C VAL A 232 -2.28 -7.34 -17.84
N ARG A 233 -1.44 -8.34 -18.17
CA ARG A 233 -0.14 -8.59 -17.54
C ARG A 233 -0.26 -8.85 -16.03
N GLY A 234 0.61 -8.27 -15.22
CA GLY A 234 0.62 -8.42 -13.76
C GLY A 234 1.59 -9.49 -13.21
N GLN A 235 2.44 -10.08 -14.05
CA GLN A 235 3.53 -10.94 -13.59
C GLN A 235 4.58 -10.13 -12.81
N ILE A 236 5.16 -10.77 -11.79
CA ILE A 236 6.25 -10.25 -10.97
C ILE A 236 7.55 -10.82 -11.51
N ILE A 237 8.39 -9.94 -12.05
CA ILE A 237 9.63 -10.31 -12.76
C ILE A 237 10.81 -9.75 -11.98
N LYS A 238 11.82 -10.59 -11.73
CA LYS A 238 13.09 -10.19 -11.12
C LYS A 238 13.82 -9.20 -12.03
N ASP A 239 14.36 -8.14 -11.43
CA ASP A 239 15.22 -7.19 -12.12
C ASP A 239 16.59 -7.81 -12.40
N ASN A 240 17.13 -7.57 -13.60
CA ASN A 240 18.40 -8.12 -14.03
C ASN A 240 19.60 -7.20 -13.71
N GLY A 241 19.46 -6.34 -12.69
CA GLY A 241 20.51 -5.42 -12.21
C GLY A 241 20.46 -4.02 -12.81
N MET A 242 19.45 -3.72 -13.64
CA MET A 242 19.28 -2.40 -14.25
C MET A 242 18.59 -1.41 -13.31
N MET A 243 17.87 -1.88 -12.29
CA MET A 243 17.07 -1.05 -11.38
C MET A 243 16.05 -0.18 -12.13
N GLN A 244 15.63 -0.63 -13.32
CA GLN A 244 14.82 0.12 -14.27
C GLN A 244 13.83 -0.81 -14.98
N LYS A 245 12.70 -0.24 -15.38
CA LYS A 245 11.70 -0.92 -16.20
C LYS A 245 11.25 0.00 -17.33
N ILE A 246 11.43 -0.44 -18.56
CA ILE A 246 11.00 0.28 -19.77
C ILE A 246 9.63 -0.23 -20.18
N GLU A 247 8.72 0.71 -20.45
CA GLU A 247 7.36 0.48 -20.91
C GLU A 247 6.96 1.54 -21.96
N SER A 248 5.86 1.32 -22.66
CA SER A 248 5.35 2.23 -23.70
C SER A 248 3.86 2.48 -23.53
N THR A 249 3.38 3.72 -23.74
CA THR A 249 1.96 4.08 -23.60
C THR A 249 1.12 3.74 -24.85
N ASN A 250 1.08 2.45 -25.23
CA ASN A 250 0.47 2.00 -26.50
C ASN A 250 -1.07 1.93 -26.49
N PHE A 251 -1.71 2.08 -25.33
CA PHE A 251 -3.18 2.12 -25.24
C PHE A 251 -3.66 2.88 -23.99
N ARG A 252 -4.88 3.44 -24.08
CA ARG A 252 -5.57 4.10 -22.97
C ARG A 252 -5.86 3.11 -21.85
N GLY A 253 -5.73 3.56 -20.62
CA GLY A 253 -6.21 2.81 -19.46
C GLY A 253 -5.44 3.16 -18.19
N ASP A 254 -5.91 2.59 -17.09
CA ASP A 254 -5.22 2.66 -15.82
C ASP A 254 -4.09 1.65 -15.78
N HIS A 255 -2.88 2.16 -15.60
CA HIS A 255 -1.68 1.34 -15.51
C HIS A 255 -1.10 1.48 -14.11
N ILE A 256 -0.57 0.37 -13.60
CA ILE A 256 0.07 0.31 -12.29
C ILE A 256 1.43 -0.31 -12.48
N VAL A 257 2.45 0.38 -11.97
CA VAL A 257 3.78 -0.19 -11.82
C VAL A 257 4.10 -0.29 -10.33
N GLU A 258 4.47 -1.50 -9.91
CA GLU A 258 4.92 -1.80 -8.57
C GLU A 258 6.38 -2.28 -8.61
N CYS A 259 7.13 -1.89 -7.59
CA CYS A 259 8.50 -2.30 -7.37
C CYS A 259 8.62 -2.84 -5.96
N TYR A 260 9.32 -3.96 -5.80
CA TYR A 260 9.53 -4.64 -4.52
C TYR A 260 11.01 -4.87 -4.32
N CYS A 261 11.48 -4.60 -3.10
CA CYS A 261 12.84 -4.93 -2.67
C CYS A 261 12.78 -6.08 -1.67
N VAL A 262 13.39 -7.20 -2.04
CA VAL A 262 13.50 -8.41 -1.23
C VAL A 262 14.90 -8.48 -0.64
N LYS A 263 14.99 -8.63 0.67
CA LYS A 263 16.23 -8.84 1.41
C LYS A 263 16.06 -10.02 2.34
N ASP A 264 17.01 -10.95 2.29
CA ASP A 264 17.01 -12.18 3.11
C ASP A 264 15.68 -12.95 3.01
N GLY A 265 15.11 -13.01 1.80
CA GLY A 265 13.83 -13.70 1.53
C GLY A 265 12.57 -12.97 2.01
N VAL A 266 12.67 -11.71 2.46
CA VAL A 266 11.54 -10.90 2.95
C VAL A 266 11.39 -9.63 2.11
N VAL A 267 10.16 -9.25 1.76
CA VAL A 267 9.89 -7.93 1.16
C VAL A 267 10.03 -6.86 2.24
N VAL A 268 11.12 -6.09 2.19
CA VAL A 268 11.45 -5.05 3.19
C VAL A 268 11.05 -3.64 2.77
N ALA A 269 10.85 -3.43 1.47
CA ALA A 269 10.34 -2.18 0.91
C ALA A 269 9.51 -2.42 -0.36
N LYS A 270 8.51 -1.58 -0.59
CA LYS A 270 7.70 -1.60 -1.81
C LYS A 270 7.29 -0.19 -2.22
N SER A 271 7.13 0.01 -3.51
CA SER A 271 6.62 1.25 -4.08
C SER A 271 5.61 0.96 -5.18
N ARG A 272 4.70 1.92 -5.38
CA ARG A 272 3.68 1.86 -6.42
C ARG A 272 3.51 3.24 -7.04
N ILE A 273 3.36 3.27 -8.36
CA ILE A 273 2.96 4.44 -9.11
C ILE A 273 1.75 4.08 -9.98
N HIS A 274 0.75 4.98 -9.97
CA HIS A 274 -0.38 4.92 -10.88
C HIS A 274 -0.04 5.77 -12.10
N VAL A 275 -0.35 5.25 -13.28
CA VAL A 275 0.06 5.80 -14.56
C VAL A 275 -1.23 6.00 -15.38
N PRO A 276 -1.87 7.18 -15.27
CA PRO A 276 -3.12 7.47 -15.96
C PRO A 276 -2.83 7.92 -17.41
N ILE A 277 -3.07 7.05 -18.39
CA ILE A 277 -2.82 7.36 -19.81
C ILE A 277 -4.10 7.86 -20.47
N VAL A 278 -4.04 9.07 -21.03
CA VAL A 278 -5.11 9.73 -21.80
C VAL A 278 -4.81 9.62 -23.30
N LEU A 279 -5.85 9.59 -24.15
CA LEU A 279 -5.67 9.60 -25.61
C LEU A 279 -5.44 11.02 -26.11
N GLU A 280 -4.52 11.21 -27.06
CA GLU A 280 -4.51 12.39 -27.91
C GLU A 280 -5.86 12.52 -28.65
N GLY A 281 -6.54 13.66 -28.51
CA GLY A 281 -7.69 14.02 -29.35
C GLY A 281 -9.10 13.89 -28.75
N LYS A 282 -9.27 13.80 -27.43
CA LYS A 282 -10.56 14.12 -26.79
C LYS A 282 -10.34 15.20 -25.73
N GLN A 283 -10.66 16.45 -26.09
CA GLN A 283 -11.17 17.39 -25.11
C GLN A 283 -12.52 16.83 -24.66
N ASP A 284 -12.72 16.70 -23.36
CA ASP A 284 -14.04 16.43 -22.81
C ASP A 284 -14.89 17.67 -23.10
N ASP A 285 -15.82 17.53 -24.04
CA ASP A 285 -16.96 18.45 -24.23
C ASP A 285 -17.97 18.27 -23.10
#